data_AF-A0A7J3BET3-F1
#
_entry.id   AF-A0A7J3BET3-F1
#
_cell.length_a   1.000
_cell.length_b   1.000
_cell.length_c   1.000
_cell.angle_alpha   90.00
_cell.angle_beta   90.00
_cell.angle_gamma   90.00
#
_symmetry.space_group_name_H-M   'P 1'
#
loop_
_entity.id
_entity.type
_entity.pdbx_description
1 polymer ?
#
loop_
_entity_poly.entity_id
_entity_poly.type
_entity_poly.pdbx_seq_one_letter_code
_entity_poly.pdbx_strand_id
1 'polypeptide(L)'
;MSVHRRAHARKELTPPSKKYPDKESEILYNLVKESYGGRLTAAELEEVKKDVQAIVETSKALREIRLHNSDEPFVIFRPYRGRK
;
A
#
# COMPACT_ATOMS: atom_id res chain seq x y z
N MET A 1 -19.28 -16.22 38.55
CA MET A 1 -18.36 -16.66 37.48
C MET A 1 -18.15 -15.50 36.51
N SER A 2 -16.99 -14.83 36.57
CA SER A 2 -16.70 -13.60 35.83
C SER A 2 -15.76 -13.89 34.66
N VAL A 3 -16.29 -13.88 33.43
CA VAL A 3 -15.52 -14.11 32.21
C VAL A 3 -14.96 -12.77 31.74
N HIS A 4 -13.67 -12.58 31.90
CA HIS A 4 -12.96 -11.35 31.56
C HIS A 4 -12.89 -11.20 30.03
N ARG A 5 -13.53 -10.16 29.47
CA ARG A 5 -13.28 -9.72 28.10
C ARG A 5 -11.82 -9.24 27.99
N ARG A 6 -10.99 -9.92 27.21
CA ARG A 6 -9.68 -9.39 26.80
C ARG A 6 -9.91 -8.26 25.81
N ALA A 7 -9.65 -7.02 26.24
CA ALA A 7 -9.52 -5.89 25.35
C ALA A 7 -8.24 -6.07 24.52
N HIS A 8 -8.37 -6.24 23.20
CA HIS A 8 -7.23 -6.11 22.30
C HIS A 8 -6.79 -4.65 22.33
N ALA A 9 -5.66 -4.39 22.99
CA ALA A 9 -5.00 -3.09 22.97
C ALA A 9 -4.71 -2.70 21.52
N ARG A 10 -5.35 -1.63 21.04
CA ARG A 10 -4.96 -0.95 19.80
C ARG A 10 -3.53 -0.45 20.02
N LYS A 11 -2.54 -1.07 19.36
CA LYS A 11 -1.20 -0.49 19.25
C LYS A 11 -1.37 0.90 18.63
N GLU A 12 -0.94 1.93 19.36
CA GLU A 12 -0.87 3.28 18.83
C GLU A 12 0.04 3.27 17.59
N LEU A 13 -0.53 3.66 16.45
CA LEU A 13 0.22 3.96 15.24
C LEU A 13 1.05 5.20 15.55
N THR A 14 2.32 4.99 15.86
CA THR A 14 3.30 6.08 16.01
C THR A 14 3.22 6.99 14.77
N PRO A 15 3.28 8.33 14.95
CA PRO A 15 3.22 9.26 13.83
C PRO A 15 4.35 8.96 12.84
N PRO A 16 4.11 9.07 11.51
CA PRO A 16 5.14 8.78 10.53
C PRO A 16 6.31 9.74 10.74
N SER A 17 7.47 9.13 11.07
CA SER A 17 8.77 9.80 11.10
C SER A 17 8.95 10.60 9.81
N LYS A 18 9.37 11.88 9.90
CA LYS A 18 9.76 12.69 8.75
C LYS A 18 10.88 11.95 7.99
N LYS A 19 10.50 11.22 6.93
CA LYS A 19 11.43 10.49 6.07
C LYS A 19 11.64 11.27 4.79
N TYR A 20 12.91 11.56 4.51
CA TYR A 20 13.38 11.98 3.19
C TYR A 20 12.92 10.97 2.13
N PRO A 21 12.68 11.38 0.88
CA PRO A 21 12.21 10.46 -0.15
C PRO A 21 13.19 9.30 -0.26
N ASP A 22 12.66 8.11 -0.05
CA ASP A 22 13.41 6.88 -0.16
C ASP A 22 13.81 6.65 -1.63
N LYS A 23 14.97 6.05 -1.89
CA LYS A 23 15.47 5.81 -3.25
C LYS A 23 14.45 5.05 -4.12
N GLU A 24 13.69 4.12 -3.53
CA GLU A 24 12.59 3.41 -4.20
C GLU A 24 11.50 4.38 -4.68
N SER A 25 11.09 5.33 -3.83
CA SER A 25 10.04 6.32 -4.16
C SER A 25 10.46 7.28 -5.27
N GLU A 26 11.73 7.68 -5.33
CA GLU A 26 12.24 8.55 -6.40
C GLU A 26 12.26 7.83 -7.75
N ILE A 27 12.73 6.58 -7.78
CA ILE A 27 12.74 5.75 -8.98
C ILE A 27 11.31 5.56 -9.51
N LEU A 28 10.37 5.21 -8.63
CA LEU A 28 8.98 4.98 -9.02
C LEU A 28 8.28 6.27 -9.46
N TYR A 29 8.54 7.40 -8.78
CA TYR A 29 8.02 8.70 -9.21
C TYR A 29 8.54 9.06 -10.61
N ASN A 30 9.83 8.87 -10.89
CA ASN A 30 10.40 9.14 -12.20
C ASN A 30 9.75 8.28 -13.29
N LEU A 31 9.51 6.99 -13.02
CA LEU A 31 8.81 6.10 -13.96
C LEU A 31 7.38 6.60 -14.27
N VAL A 32 6.64 7.02 -13.24
CA VAL A 32 5.29 7.58 -13.41
C VAL A 32 5.34 8.90 -14.19
N LYS A 33 6.30 9.76 -13.88
CA LYS A 33 6.50 11.05 -14.56
C LYS A 33 6.87 10.86 -16.04
N GLU A 34 7.73 9.91 -16.37
CA GLU A 34 8.08 9.57 -17.75
C GLU A 34 6.86 9.03 -18.53
N SER A 35 6.04 8.21 -17.88
CA SER A 35 4.87 7.58 -18.52
C SER A 35 3.69 8.53 -18.70
N TYR A 36 3.46 9.44 -17.74
CA TYR A 36 2.22 10.21 -17.63
C TYR A 36 2.41 11.71 -17.40
N GLY A 37 3.63 12.18 -17.14
CA GLY A 37 3.89 13.57 -16.74
C GLY A 37 3.50 14.61 -17.80
N GLY A 38 3.49 14.24 -19.09
CA GLY A 38 3.00 15.13 -20.15
C GLY A 38 1.49 15.44 -20.09
N ARG A 39 0.74 14.74 -19.24
CA ARG A 39 -0.71 14.94 -19.04
C ARG A 39 -1.04 15.65 -17.73
N LEU A 40 -0.04 15.98 -16.93
CA LEU A 40 -0.21 16.50 -15.57
C LEU A 40 0.41 17.89 -15.46
N THR A 41 -0.26 18.74 -14.70
CA THR A 41 0.28 20.02 -14.26
C THR A 41 1.39 19.81 -13.23
N ALA A 42 2.19 20.85 -12.98
CA ALA A 42 3.22 20.80 -11.96
C ALA A 42 2.66 20.52 -10.55
N ALA A 43 1.47 21.06 -10.24
CA ALA A 43 0.81 20.83 -8.96
C ALA A 43 0.38 19.36 -8.80
N GLU A 44 -0.20 18.77 -9.85
CA GLU A 44 -0.60 17.36 -9.85
C GLU A 44 0.62 16.43 -9.77
N LEU A 45 1.74 16.79 -10.42
CA LEU A 45 3.00 16.04 -10.31
C LEU A 45 3.55 16.03 -8.87
N GLU A 46 3.44 17.13 -8.14
CA GLU A 46 3.85 17.17 -6.73
C GLU A 46 2.93 16.32 -5.84
N GLU A 47 1.62 16.28 -6.11
CA GLU A 47 0.71 15.35 -5.40
C GLU A 47 1.03 13.89 -5.72
N VAL A 48 1.27 13.56 -7.00
CA VAL A 48 1.71 12.21 -7.40
C VAL A 48 2.98 11.80 -6.68
N LYS A 49 3.94 12.71 -6.51
CA LYS A 49 5.18 12.42 -5.78
C LYS A 49 4.91 12.06 -4.31
N LYS A 50 4.00 12.79 -3.64
CA LYS A 50 3.58 12.49 -2.26
C LYS A 50 2.86 11.14 -2.17
N ASP A 51 1.99 10.85 -3.12
CA ASP A 51 1.24 9.60 -3.17
C ASP A 51 2.17 8.40 -3.37
N VAL A 52 3.14 8.50 -4.30
CA VAL A 52 4.15 7.46 -4.52
C VAL A 52 4.93 7.19 -3.23
N GLN A 53 5.33 8.24 -2.50
CA GLN A 53 6.01 8.06 -1.21
C GLN A 53 5.12 7.30 -0.19
N ALA A 54 3.86 7.70 -0.04
CA ALA A 54 2.93 7.05 0.89
C ALA A 54 2.65 5.58 0.53
N ILE A 55 2.55 5.27 -0.78
CA ILE A 55 2.39 3.90 -1.28
C ILE A 55 3.62 3.05 -0.98
N VAL A 56 4.84 3.58 -1.18
CA VAL A 56 6.08 2.87 -0.87
C VAL A 56 6.19 2.57 0.63
N GLU A 57 5.85 3.54 1.48
CA GLU A 57 5.83 3.34 2.93
C GLU A 57 4.85 2.25 3.35
N THR A 58 3.63 2.27 2.80
CA THR A 58 2.61 1.24 3.04
C THR A 58 3.06 -0.13 2.52
N SER A 59 3.65 -0.16 1.32
CA SER A 59 4.15 -1.39 0.70
C SER A 59 5.28 -2.03 1.50
N LYS A 60 6.15 -1.22 2.12
CA LYS A 60 7.17 -1.72 3.05
C LYS A 60 6.54 -2.47 4.22
N ALA A 61 5.53 -1.88 4.86
CA ALA A 61 4.82 -2.54 5.96
C ALA A 61 4.12 -3.84 5.51
N LEU A 62 3.53 -3.87 4.30
CA LEU A 62 2.91 -5.08 3.76
C LEU A 62 3.93 -6.18 3.47
N ARG A 63 5.14 -5.84 2.99
CA ARG A 63 6.22 -6.80 2.71
C ARG A 63 6.80 -7.46 3.96
N GLU A 64 6.57 -6.88 5.15
CA GLU A 64 6.97 -7.48 6.42
C GLU A 64 6.04 -8.65 6.83
N ILE A 65 4.87 -8.77 6.21
CA ILE A 65 3.93 -9.87 6.47
C ILE A 65 4.42 -11.14 5.75
N ARG A 66 4.75 -12.17 6.53
CA ARG A 66 5.11 -13.48 5.99
C ARG A 66 3.86 -14.22 5.52
N LEU A 67 3.83 -14.56 4.23
CA LEU A 67 2.80 -15.40 3.62
C LEU A 67 3.29 -16.85 3.52
N HIS A 68 2.35 -17.79 3.68
CA HIS A 68 2.48 -19.18 3.34
C HIS A 68 1.91 -19.43 1.93
N ASN A 69 2.37 -20.49 1.24
CA ASN A 69 1.84 -20.83 -0.09
C ASN A 69 0.33 -21.16 -0.09
N SER A 70 -0.23 -21.47 1.07
CA SER A 70 -1.66 -21.68 1.27
C SER A 70 -2.46 -20.38 1.42
N ASP A 71 -1.80 -19.22 1.54
CA ASP A 71 -2.46 -17.93 1.67
C ASP A 71 -2.90 -17.46 0.28
N GLU A 72 -4.15 -17.78 -0.07
CA GLU A 72 -4.75 -17.42 -1.35
C GLU A 72 -5.16 -15.94 -1.39
N PRO A 73 -5.22 -15.33 -2.60
CA PRO A 73 -5.82 -14.02 -2.77
C PRO A 73 -7.25 -13.98 -2.23
N PHE A 74 -7.65 -12.84 -1.64
CA PHE A 74 -9.00 -12.66 -1.10
C PHE A 74 -10.11 -12.93 -2.14
N VAL A 75 -9.83 -12.64 -3.41
CA VAL A 75 -10.70 -12.95 -4.54
C VAL A 75 -10.02 -13.98 -5.43
N ILE A 76 -10.59 -15.18 -5.47
CA ILE A 76 -10.19 -16.23 -6.40
C ILE A 76 -10.99 -16.04 -7.68
N PHE A 77 -10.30 -15.97 -8.82
CA PHE A 77 -10.95 -15.93 -10.13
C PHE A 77 -11.82 -17.18 -10.32
N ARG A 78 -13.11 -16.99 -10.58
CA ARG A 78 -14.04 -18.06 -10.95
C ARG A 78 -14.50 -17.84 -12.39
N PRO A 79 -14.15 -18.74 -13.32
CA PRO A 79 -14.60 -18.61 -14.69
C PRO A 79 -16.13 -18.70 -14.76
N TYR A 80 -16.73 -17.91 -15.63
CA TYR A 80 -18.16 -17.99 -15.91
C TYR A 80 -18.49 -19.34 -16.55
N ARG A 81 -19.53 -20.03 -16.05
CA ARG A 81 -19.91 -21.38 -16.49
C ARG A 81 -21.17 -21.46 -17.35
N GLY A 82 -21.78 -20.33 -17.72
CA GLY A 82 -23.09 -20.32 -18.38
C GLY A 82 -24.23 -20.81 -17.48
N ARG A 83 -25.49 -20.59 -17.89
CA ARG A 83 -26.63 -21.34 -17.34
C ARG A 83 -26.67 -22.69 -18.06
N LYS A 84 -26.81 -23.78 -17.31
CA LYS A 84 -27.21 -25.07 -17.88
C LYS A 84 -28.61 -24.98 -18.44
#